data_AF-A0A136Q8F3-F1
#
_entry.id   AF-A0A136Q8F3-F1
#
_cell.length_a   1.000
_cell.length_b   1.000
_cell.length_c   1.000
_cell.angle_alpha   90.00
_cell.angle_beta   90.00
_cell.angle_gamma   90.00
#
_symmetry.space_group_name_H-M   'P 1'
#
loop_
_entity.id
_entity.type
_entity.pdbx_description
1 polymer ?
#
loop_
_entity_poly.entity_id
_entity_poly.type
_entity_poly.pdbx_seq_one_letter_code
_entity_poly.pdbx_strand_id
1 'polypeptide(L)'
;KAMTYAYKYMLLRTFAIPTGDDADKLSSDLYDAGLYGEPTEKERREADSKKANEINKGFDPGKTAMATEEQIEAIKAAAKEAKVNIITTLKSKQKQSLHDLTYVEANGFLDLLNSKAGAV
;
A
#
# COMPACT_ATOMS: atom_id res chain seq x y z
N LYS A 1 -33.84 -46.58 -23.64
CA LYS A 1 -32.74 -45.90 -24.38
C LYS A 1 -33.40 -45.17 -25.57
N ALA A 2 -33.10 -43.87 -25.76
CA ALA A 2 -33.66 -42.91 -26.75
C ALA A 2 -34.94 -42.08 -26.40
N MET A 3 -36.03 -42.65 -25.86
CA MET A 3 -37.27 -41.86 -25.62
C MET A 3 -37.22 -40.88 -24.43
N THR A 4 -36.42 -41.17 -23.41
CA THR A 4 -36.39 -40.37 -22.16
C THR A 4 -35.55 -39.10 -22.27
N TYR A 5 -34.59 -39.06 -23.19
CA TYR A 5 -33.73 -37.89 -23.41
C TYR A 5 -34.43 -36.83 -24.26
N ALA A 6 -35.20 -37.24 -25.28
CA ALA A 6 -36.01 -36.33 -26.09
C ALA A 6 -37.09 -35.62 -25.25
N TYR A 7 -37.77 -36.34 -24.37
CA TYR A 7 -38.75 -35.75 -23.45
C TYR A 7 -38.09 -34.78 -22.46
N LYS A 8 -36.89 -35.10 -21.95
CA LYS A 8 -36.11 -34.22 -21.05
C LYS A 8 -35.75 -32.90 -21.73
N TYR A 9 -35.36 -32.91 -23.01
CA TYR A 9 -35.04 -31.69 -23.75
C TYR A 9 -36.25 -30.92 -24.27
N MET A 10 -37.35 -31.60 -24.61
CA MET A 10 -38.60 -30.92 -24.96
C MET A 10 -39.19 -30.18 -23.75
N LEU A 11 -39.19 -30.79 -22.56
CA LEU A 11 -39.66 -30.14 -21.34
C LEU A 11 -38.76 -28.95 -20.95
N LEU A 12 -37.43 -29.09 -21.08
CA LEU A 12 -36.50 -27.99 -20.85
C LEU A 12 -36.68 -26.84 -21.84
N ARG A 13 -37.08 -27.11 -23.09
CA ARG A 13 -37.26 -26.08 -24.12
C ARG A 13 -38.61 -25.37 -24.03
N THR A 14 -39.64 -26.01 -23.46
CA THR A 14 -40.96 -25.39 -23.25
C THR A 14 -41.03 -24.58 -21.96
N PHE A 15 -40.29 -24.97 -20.92
CA PHE A 15 -40.23 -24.25 -19.63
C PHE A 15 -38.91 -23.50 -19.40
N ALA A 16 -37.97 -23.55 -20.35
CA ALA A 16 -37.06 -22.44 -20.53
C ALA A 16 -37.95 -21.26 -20.93
N ILE A 17 -38.42 -20.53 -19.93
CA ILE A 17 -38.70 -19.12 -20.09
C ILE A 17 -37.51 -18.62 -20.89
N PRO A 18 -37.71 -18.06 -22.09
CA PRO A 18 -36.64 -17.29 -22.68
C PRO A 18 -36.40 -16.25 -21.60
N THR A 19 -35.34 -16.43 -20.82
CA THR A 19 -34.62 -15.31 -20.25
C THR A 19 -34.13 -14.57 -21.49
N GLY A 20 -35.08 -13.93 -22.19
CA GLY A 20 -34.86 -12.72 -22.91
C GLY A 20 -34.08 -11.92 -21.90
N ASP A 21 -32.82 -11.73 -22.26
CA ASP A 21 -32.00 -10.62 -21.89
C ASP A 21 -32.75 -9.75 -20.89
N ASP A 22 -32.45 -9.99 -19.60
CA ASP A 22 -33.12 -9.43 -18.45
C ASP A 22 -33.30 -7.93 -18.68
N ALA A 23 -34.46 -7.55 -19.24
CA ALA A 23 -34.70 -6.19 -19.72
C ALA A 23 -34.79 -5.20 -18.56
N ASP A 24 -34.77 -5.74 -17.34
CA ASP A 24 -34.69 -5.01 -16.08
C ASP A 24 -33.25 -4.82 -15.58
N LYS A 25 -32.23 -5.29 -16.30
CA LYS A 25 -30.85 -4.84 -16.09
C LYS A 25 -30.60 -3.53 -16.83
N LEU A 26 -31.32 -2.50 -16.43
CA LEU A 26 -30.74 -1.16 -16.48
C LEU A 26 -29.40 -1.25 -15.74
N SER A 27 -28.29 -0.97 -16.43
CA SER A 27 -27.01 -0.82 -15.74
C SER A 27 -27.20 0.23 -14.65
N SER A 28 -26.72 -0.05 -13.43
CA SER A 28 -26.90 0.85 -12.28
C SER A 28 -26.52 2.29 -12.64
N ASP A 29 -25.53 2.45 -13.52
CA ASP A 29 -25.03 3.70 -14.07
C ASP A 29 -26.10 4.54 -14.82
N LEU A 30 -27.00 3.89 -15.58
CA LEU A 30 -28.11 4.56 -16.28
C LEU A 30 -29.26 4.91 -15.34
N TYR A 31 -29.48 4.08 -14.31
CA TYR A 31 -30.52 4.32 -13.30
C TYR A 31 -30.17 5.52 -12.42
N ASP A 32 -28.91 5.63 -11.99
CA ASP A 32 -28.42 6.77 -11.19
C ASP A 32 -28.45 8.08 -11.97
N ALA A 33 -28.07 8.07 -13.26
CA ALA A 33 -28.11 9.25 -14.12
C ALA A 33 -29.55 9.74 -14.39
N GLY A 34 -30.52 8.81 -14.51
CA GLY A 34 -31.92 9.14 -14.71
C GLY A 34 -32.65 9.60 -13.43
N LEU A 35 -32.24 9.11 -12.26
CA LEU A 35 -32.90 9.40 -10.98
C LEU A 35 -32.36 10.67 -10.29
N TYR A 36 -31.06 10.93 -10.40
CA TYR A 36 -30.39 12.04 -9.71
C TYR A 36 -29.84 13.12 -10.65
N GLY A 37 -29.91 12.91 -11.97
CA GLY A 37 -29.28 13.76 -12.98
C GLY A 37 -27.77 13.54 -13.06
N GLU A 38 -27.16 13.88 -14.19
CA GLU A 38 -25.71 13.84 -14.29
C GLU A 38 -25.10 14.84 -13.30
N PRO A 39 -24.16 14.41 -12.43
CA PRO A 39 -23.50 15.33 -11.51
C PRO A 39 -22.76 16.38 -12.32
N THR A 40 -22.99 17.63 -11.95
CA THR A 40 -22.40 18.79 -12.62
C THR A 40 -20.87 18.70 -12.54
N GLU A 41 -20.18 19.32 -13.49
CA GLU A 41 -18.71 19.30 -13.54
C GLU A 41 -18.06 19.82 -12.25
N LYS A 42 -18.76 20.70 -11.52
CA LYS A 42 -18.35 21.18 -10.20
C LYS A 42 -18.40 20.08 -9.14
N GLU A 43 -19.47 19.29 -9.08
CA GLU A 43 -19.63 18.20 -8.12
C GLU A 43 -18.62 17.07 -8.36
N ARG A 44 -18.32 16.78 -9.64
CA ARG A 44 -17.26 15.82 -10.01
C ARG A 44 -15.88 16.30 -9.53
N ARG A 45 -15.54 17.57 -9.77
CA ARG A 45 -14.28 18.16 -9.30
C ARG A 45 -14.18 18.20 -7.77
N GLU A 46 -15.29 18.47 -7.08
CA GLU A 46 -15.33 18.42 -5.61
C GLU A 46 -15.12 17.00 -5.08
N ALA A 47 -15.74 15.99 -5.68
CA ALA A 47 -15.53 14.58 -5.32
C ALA A 47 -14.07 14.15 -5.56
N ASP A 48 -13.48 14.55 -6.70
CA ASP A 48 -12.08 14.27 -7.02
C ASP A 48 -11.11 14.97 -6.04
N SER A 49 -11.40 16.22 -5.66
CA SER A 49 -10.60 16.96 -4.67
C SER A 49 -10.68 16.35 -3.27
N LYS A 50 -11.86 15.86 -2.86
CA LYS A 50 -12.04 15.14 -1.58
C LYS A 50 -11.20 13.86 -1.56
N LYS A 51 -11.22 13.10 -2.66
CA LYS A 51 -10.41 11.88 -2.83
C LYS A 51 -8.91 12.18 -2.77
N ALA A 52 -8.46 13.25 -3.42
CA ALA A 52 -7.06 13.68 -3.37
C ALA A 52 -6.62 14.08 -1.95
N ASN A 53 -7.46 14.81 -1.21
CA ASN A 53 -7.18 15.17 0.18
C ASN A 53 -7.10 13.95 1.09
N GLU A 54 -7.96 12.94 0.89
CA GLU A 54 -7.90 11.68 1.65
C GLU A 54 -6.62 10.90 1.41
N ILE A 55 -6.15 10.82 0.17
CA ILE A 55 -4.87 10.17 -0.18
C ILE A 55 -3.69 10.90 0.50
N ASN A 56 -3.75 12.23 0.58
CA ASN A 56 -2.66 13.04 1.13
C ASN A 56 -2.64 13.12 2.67
N LYS A 57 -3.69 12.70 3.39
CA LYS A 57 -3.75 12.77 4.86
C LYS A 57 -2.62 12.01 5.58
N GLY A 58 -1.97 11.04 4.92
CA GLY A 58 -0.84 10.28 5.47
C GLY A 58 0.53 10.62 4.87
N PHE A 59 0.59 11.52 3.89
CA PHE A 59 1.84 11.88 3.23
C PHE A 59 2.49 13.06 3.95
N ASP A 60 3.47 12.76 4.81
CA ASP A 60 4.33 13.76 5.44
C ASP A 60 5.75 13.64 4.85
N PRO A 61 6.14 14.52 3.91
CA PRO A 61 7.46 14.49 3.29
C PRO A 61 8.60 14.83 4.28
N GLY A 62 8.27 15.41 5.45
CA GLY A 62 9.23 15.71 6.52
C GLY A 62 9.41 14.58 7.52
N LYS A 63 8.51 13.58 7.53
CA LYS A 63 8.58 12.44 8.46
C LYS A 63 9.61 11.42 7.96
N THR A 64 10.87 11.65 8.29
CA THR A 64 11.92 10.65 8.11
C THR A 64 11.71 9.49 9.07
N ALA A 65 11.74 8.25 8.56
CA ALA A 65 11.72 7.06 9.40
C ALA A 65 12.95 7.06 10.33
N MET A 66 12.73 6.87 11.63
CA MET A 66 13.78 6.72 12.63
C MET A 66 14.46 5.34 12.46
N ALA A 67 15.66 5.18 13.01
CA ALA A 67 16.35 3.90 13.04
C ALA A 67 15.50 2.83 13.72
N THR A 68 15.45 1.63 13.15
CA THR A 68 14.77 0.49 13.76
C THR A 68 15.61 -0.09 14.90
N GLU A 69 14.97 -0.77 15.85
CA GLU A 69 15.68 -1.47 16.93
C GLU A 69 16.69 -2.49 16.39
N GLU A 70 16.36 -3.17 15.29
CA GLU A 70 17.26 -4.09 14.60
C GLU A 70 18.54 -3.40 14.10
N GLN A 71 18.41 -2.21 13.52
CA GLN A 71 19.58 -1.43 13.08
C GLN A 71 20.44 -0.98 14.26
N ILE A 72 19.81 -0.59 15.37
CA ILE A 72 20.52 -0.15 16.57
C ILE A 72 21.32 -1.30 17.18
N GLU A 73 20.72 -2.49 17.28
CA GLU A 73 21.42 -3.70 17.74
C GLU A 73 22.54 -4.11 16.79
N ALA A 74 22.32 -4.05 15.47
CA ALA A 74 23.36 -4.33 14.47
C ALA A 74 24.55 -3.35 14.60
N ILE A 75 24.28 -2.06 14.80
CA ILE A 75 25.31 -1.05 15.03
C ILE A 75 26.10 -1.33 16.31
N LYS A 76 25.44 -1.71 17.41
CA LYS A 76 26.12 -2.09 18.67
C LYS A 76 27.03 -3.29 18.47
N ALA A 77 26.57 -4.31 17.74
CA ALA A 77 27.34 -5.51 17.42
C ALA A 77 28.56 -5.18 16.55
N ALA A 78 28.36 -4.46 15.45
CA ALA A 78 29.42 -4.07 14.52
C ALA A 78 30.46 -3.15 15.18
N ALA A 79 30.02 -2.24 16.05
CA ALA A 79 30.94 -1.36 16.78
C ALA A 79 31.82 -2.13 17.78
N LYS A 80 31.28 -3.19 18.40
CA LYS A 80 32.05 -4.08 19.29
C LYS A 80 33.12 -4.84 18.50
N GLU A 81 32.79 -5.32 17.31
CA GLU A 81 33.71 -6.01 16.40
C GLU A 81 34.81 -5.07 15.89
N ALA A 82 34.44 -3.88 15.41
CA ALA A 82 35.37 -2.87 14.94
C ALA A 82 36.17 -2.16 16.05
N LYS A 83 35.88 -2.45 17.33
CA LYS A 83 36.44 -1.78 18.53
C LYS A 83 36.32 -0.24 18.46
N VAL A 84 35.22 0.26 17.91
CA VAL A 84 34.96 1.70 17.74
C VAL A 84 34.17 2.25 18.93
N ASN A 85 34.58 3.42 19.43
CA ASN A 85 33.79 4.13 20.42
C ASN A 85 32.59 4.84 19.74
N ILE A 86 31.39 4.32 19.99
CA ILE A 86 30.13 4.83 19.39
C ILE A 86 29.84 6.26 19.86
N ILE A 87 30.16 6.60 21.11
CA ILE A 87 29.81 7.90 21.69
C ILE A 87 30.58 9.04 21.00
N THR A 88 31.86 8.82 20.69
CA THR A 88 32.67 9.84 20.00
C THR A 88 32.23 10.04 18.56
N THR A 89 31.81 8.96 17.89
CA THR A 89 31.32 9.00 16.51
C THR A 89 29.90 9.56 16.38
N LEU A 90 29.04 9.41 17.39
CA LEU A 90 27.76 10.10 17.46
C LEU A 90 27.91 11.60 17.72
N LYS A 91 28.81 11.98 18.62
CA LYS A 91 29.12 13.40 18.90
C LYS A 91 29.59 14.16 17.66
N SER A 92 30.42 13.55 16.82
CA SER A 92 30.86 14.18 15.57
C SER A 92 29.72 14.39 14.56
N LYS A 93 28.63 13.61 14.68
CA LYS A 93 27.40 13.75 13.89
C LYS A 93 26.34 14.63 14.57
N GLN A 94 26.66 15.30 15.68
CA GLN A 94 25.73 16.11 16.48
C GLN A 94 24.51 15.32 17.02
N LYS A 95 24.63 14.00 17.19
CA LYS A 95 23.59 13.14 17.76
C LYS A 95 23.96 12.74 19.19
N GLN A 96 22.97 12.62 20.07
CA GLN A 96 23.19 12.24 21.47
C GLN A 96 23.04 10.74 21.68
N SER A 97 22.13 10.11 20.94
CA SER A 97 21.81 8.69 21.05
C SER A 97 21.76 7.99 19.68
N LEU A 98 21.85 6.65 19.69
CA LEU A 98 21.59 5.83 18.50
C LEU A 98 20.13 5.93 18.03
N HIS A 99 19.20 6.21 18.93
CA HIS A 99 17.78 6.39 18.60
C HIS A 99 17.51 7.72 17.89
N ASP A 100 18.44 8.68 17.93
CA ASP A 100 18.32 9.95 17.20
C ASP A 100 18.71 9.84 15.71
N LEU A 101 19.17 8.66 15.29
CA LEU A 101 19.52 8.37 13.91
C LEU A 101 18.25 8.10 13.10
N THR A 102 18.22 8.65 11.89
CA THR A 102 17.26 8.21 10.87
C THR A 102 17.66 6.85 10.31
N TYR A 103 16.70 6.16 9.70
CA TYR A 103 16.91 4.87 9.03
C TYR A 103 18.11 4.91 8.04
N VAL A 104 18.21 6.00 7.28
CA VAL A 104 19.28 6.19 6.28
C VAL A 104 20.63 6.41 6.96
N GLU A 105 20.67 7.26 7.99
CA GLU A 105 21.90 7.52 8.75
C GLU A 105 22.40 6.27 9.47
N ALA A 106 21.50 5.45 10.01
CA ALA A 106 21.82 4.19 10.68
C ALA A 106 22.46 3.18 9.72
N ASN A 107 21.90 3.00 8.51
CA ASN A 107 22.49 2.13 7.49
C ASN A 107 23.89 2.62 7.07
N GLY A 108 24.04 3.91 6.77
CA GLY A 108 25.36 4.46 6.43
C GLY A 108 26.39 4.32 7.56
N PHE A 109 25.95 4.37 8.82
CA PHE A 109 26.84 4.13 9.96
C PHE A 109 27.23 2.65 10.09
N LEU A 110 26.30 1.72 9.85
CA LEU A 110 26.57 0.30 9.83
C LEU A 110 27.58 -0.07 8.72
N ASP A 111 27.42 0.47 7.51
CA ASP A 111 28.34 0.27 6.40
C ASP A 111 29.76 0.79 6.72
N LEU A 112 29.84 1.94 7.40
CA LEU A 112 31.11 2.49 7.87
C LEU A 112 31.78 1.57 8.90
N LEU A 113 31.01 0.97 9.81
CA LEU A 113 31.55 0.04 10.81
C LEU A 113 32.02 -1.26 10.16
N ASN A 114 31.24 -1.81 9.24
CA ASN A 114 31.59 -3.03 8.51
C ASN A 114 32.82 -2.85 7.62
N SER A 115 32.94 -1.71 6.92
CA SER A 115 34.14 -1.40 6.13
C SER A 115 35.39 -1.24 7.00
N LYS A 116 35.26 -0.70 8.22
CA LYS A 116 36.36 -0.66 9.19
C LYS A 116 36.71 -2.04 9.74
N ALA A 117 35.71 -2.88 10.04
CA ALA A 117 35.94 -4.23 10.54
C ALA A 117 36.63 -5.12 9.50
N GLY A 118 36.25 -5.02 8.21
CA GLY A 118 36.89 -5.79 7.13
C GLY A 118 38.24 -5.26 6.66
N ALA A 119 38.63 -4.05 7.07
CA ALA A 119 39.94 -3.46 6.77
C ALA A 119 40.99 -3.73 7.87
N VAL A 120 40.59 -4.34 9.00
CA VAL A 120 41.42 -4.71 10.14
C VAL A 120 41.72 -6.21 10.09
#